data_AF-A0A4R0I7R8-F1
#
_entry.id   AF-A0A4R0I7R8-F1
#
_cell.length_a   1.000
_cell.length_b   1.000
_cell.length_c   1.000
_cell.angle_alpha   90.00
_cell.angle_beta   90.00
_cell.angle_gamma   90.00
#
_symmetry.space_group_name_H-M   'P 1'
#
loop_
_entity.id
_entity.type
_entity.pdbx_description
1 polymer ?
#
loop_
_entity_poly.entity_id
_entity_poly.type
_entity_poly.pdbx_seq_one_letter_code
_entity_poly.pdbx_strand_id
1 'polypeptide(L)'
;MDEFLGRDDVQEIAAKRFPHKRAFEVDGVMVELFLVQADGAGSFTDFWGVARHEWPADVFEVEADGLRVASATAVNGYRAGWDELQAKLQRG
;
A
#
# COMPACT_ATOMS: atom_id res chain seq x y z
N MET A 1 -14.65 4.19 -9.16
CA MET A 1 -14.40 3.34 -7.99
C MET A 1 -14.06 1.97 -8.53
N ASP A 2 -13.01 1.33 -8.01
CA ASP A 2 -12.63 -0.03 -8.43
C ASP A 2 -13.82 -0.97 -8.23
N GLU A 3 -14.16 -1.78 -9.23
CA GLU A 3 -15.31 -2.70 -9.20
C GLU A 3 -15.18 -3.70 -8.04
N PHE A 4 -13.96 -4.10 -7.70
CA PHE A 4 -13.68 -4.96 -6.55
C PHE A 4 -14.09 -4.30 -5.22
N LEU A 5 -13.79 -3.01 -5.05
CA LEU A 5 -14.14 -2.27 -3.83
C LEU A 5 -15.64 -1.96 -3.73
N GLY A 6 -16.41 -2.17 -4.81
CA GLY A 6 -17.85 -1.98 -4.84
C GLY A 6 -18.67 -3.21 -4.44
N ARG A 7 -18.02 -4.34 -4.14
CA ARG A 7 -18.71 -5.56 -3.73
C ARG A 7 -19.17 -5.47 -2.27
N ASP A 8 -20.35 -6.03 -1.97
CA ASP A 8 -20.95 -6.00 -0.62
C ASP A 8 -20.14 -6.77 0.44
N ASP A 9 -19.27 -7.69 0.02
CA ASP A 9 -18.39 -8.48 0.88
C ASP A 9 -17.04 -7.81 1.18
N VAL A 10 -16.79 -6.61 0.63
CA VAL A 10 -15.58 -5.83 0.88
C VAL A 10 -15.93 -4.66 1.78
N GLN A 11 -15.54 -4.73 3.06
CA GLN A 11 -15.87 -3.70 4.05
C GLN A 11 -14.63 -2.95 4.50
N GLU A 12 -14.61 -1.62 4.35
CA GLU A 12 -13.50 -0.82 4.87
C GLU A 12 -13.52 -0.78 6.41
N ILE A 13 -12.38 -1.11 7.02
CA ILE A 13 -12.16 -0.99 8.46
C ILE A 13 -11.82 0.46 8.77
N ALA A 14 -12.85 1.30 8.99
CA ALA A 14 -12.70 2.75 9.15
C ALA A 14 -11.67 3.18 10.22
N ALA A 15 -11.54 2.42 11.31
CA ALA A 15 -10.55 2.66 12.37
C ALA A 15 -9.09 2.51 11.90
N LYS A 16 -8.85 1.90 10.74
CA LYS A 16 -7.52 1.69 10.13
C LYS A 16 -7.31 2.54 8.86
N ARG A 17 -8.05 3.64 8.72
CA ARG A 17 -7.84 4.62 7.66
C ARG A 17 -6.71 5.59 8.04
N PHE A 18 -5.63 5.58 7.28
CA PHE A 18 -4.49 6.50 7.47
C PHE A 18 -4.15 7.22 6.15
N PRO A 19 -3.43 8.36 6.16
CA PRO A 19 -3.07 9.06 4.93
C PRO A 19 -2.36 8.18 3.87
N HIS A 20 -1.62 7.16 4.32
CA HIS A 20 -0.77 6.30 3.51
C HIS A 20 -1.34 4.89 3.28
N LYS A 21 -2.45 4.52 3.93
CA LYS A 21 -3.05 3.19 3.78
C LYS A 21 -4.55 3.12 4.03
N ARG A 22 -5.19 2.10 3.49
CA ARG A 22 -6.58 1.68 3.74
C ARG A 22 -6.57 0.23 4.19
N ALA A 23 -7.56 -0.18 4.96
CA ALA A 23 -7.72 -1.57 5.35
C ALA A 23 -9.16 -2.01 5.09
N PHE A 24 -9.30 -3.22 4.57
CA PHE A 24 -10.58 -3.84 4.25
C PHE A 24 -10.64 -5.22 4.89
N GLU A 25 -11.83 -5.65 5.26
CA GLU A 25 -12.14 -7.04 5.59
C GLU A 25 -12.81 -7.68 4.37
N VAL A 26 -12.29 -8.83 3.94
CA VAL A 26 -12.79 -9.63 2.82
C VAL A 26 -12.80 -11.08 3.27
N ASP A 27 -13.98 -11.71 3.33
CA ASP A 27 -14.14 -13.10 3.79
C ASP A 27 -13.44 -13.42 5.14
N GLY A 28 -13.44 -12.47 6.08
CA GLY A 28 -12.78 -12.61 7.39
C GLY A 28 -11.26 -12.44 7.37
N VAL A 29 -10.68 -12.08 6.22
CA VAL A 29 -9.27 -11.74 6.07
C VAL A 29 -9.11 -10.22 5.98
N MET A 30 -8.23 -9.65 6.82
CA MET A 30 -7.88 -8.24 6.71
C MET A 30 -6.85 -8.04 5.59
N VAL A 31 -7.20 -7.19 4.64
CA VAL A 31 -6.34 -6.75 3.53
C VAL A 31 -5.97 -5.29 3.75
N GLU A 32 -4.67 -4.99 3.77
CA GLU A 32 -4.16 -3.63 3.85
C GLU A 32 -3.62 -3.18 2.49
N LEU A 33 -4.08 -2.01 2.04
CA LEU A 33 -3.64 -1.38 0.79
C LEU A 33 -2.79 -0.15 1.13
N PHE A 34 -1.59 -0.07 0.56
CA PHE A 34 -0.79 1.16 0.59
C PHE A 34 -1.23 2.10 -0.53
N LEU A 35 -1.35 3.39 -0.20
CA LEU A 35 -1.68 4.41 -1.18
C LEU A 35 -0.40 4.86 -1.86
N VAL A 36 -0.28 4.51 -3.15
CA VAL A 36 0.86 4.87 -3.99
C VAL A 36 0.54 6.15 -4.75
N GLN A 37 1.47 7.09 -4.69
CA GLN A 37 1.50 8.35 -5.42
C GLN A 37 2.61 8.27 -6.48
N ALA A 38 2.62 9.20 -7.43
CA ALA A 38 3.66 9.29 -8.44
C ALA A 38 4.11 10.73 -8.63
N ASP A 39 5.42 10.92 -8.83
CA ASP A 39 6.03 12.18 -9.25
C ASP A 39 7.12 11.95 -10.30
N GLY A 40 7.95 12.96 -10.58
CA GLY A 40 9.03 12.87 -11.57
C GLY A 40 10.15 11.87 -11.23
N ALA A 41 10.25 11.42 -9.96
CA ALA A 41 11.23 10.44 -9.52
C ALA A 41 10.68 8.99 -9.55
N GLY A 42 9.37 8.81 -9.49
CA GLY A 42 8.72 7.50 -9.60
C GLY A 42 7.51 7.35 -8.69
N SER A 43 7.16 6.09 -8.42
CA SER A 43 6.06 5.71 -7.54
C SER A 43 6.52 5.68 -6.09
N PHE A 44 5.74 6.25 -5.18
CA PHE A 44 6.08 6.31 -3.75
C PHE A 44 4.86 6.23 -2.86
N THR A 45 5.06 5.85 -1.60
CA THR A 45 4.08 6.07 -0.54
C THR A 45 4.64 7.07 0.47
N ASP A 46 3.89 8.14 0.70
CA ASP A 46 4.18 9.12 1.74
C ASP A 46 3.52 8.68 3.06
N PHE A 47 4.35 8.44 4.08
CA PHE A 47 3.91 8.09 5.41
C PHE A 47 3.86 9.34 6.28
N TRP A 48 2.67 9.93 6.40
CA TRP A 48 2.37 11.10 7.26
C TRP A 48 3.23 12.34 7.00
N GLY A 49 3.79 12.50 5.80
CA GLY A 49 4.68 13.61 5.43
C GLY A 49 6.07 13.55 6.08
N VAL A 50 6.37 12.50 6.86
CA VAL A 50 7.63 12.38 7.63
C VAL A 50 8.58 11.34 7.05
N ALA A 51 8.05 10.35 6.34
CA ALA A 51 8.85 9.33 5.71
C ALA A 51 8.30 8.95 4.34
N ARG A 52 9.20 8.72 3.39
CA ARG A 52 8.87 8.35 2.02
C ARG A 52 9.46 6.98 1.71
N HIS A 53 8.63 6.09 1.19
CA HIS A 53 9.05 4.80 0.64
C HIS A 53 8.95 4.85 -0.89
N GLU A 54 10.07 4.71 -1.57
CA GLU A 54 10.09 4.57 -3.03
C GLU A 54 9.76 3.13 -3.41
N TRP A 55 8.78 2.98 -4.29
CA TRP A 55 8.45 1.70 -4.90
C TRP A 55 9.30 1.48 -6.15
N PRO A 56 9.68 0.23 -6.45
CA PRO A 56 10.33 -0.08 -7.71
C PRO A 56 9.36 0.14 -8.89
N ALA A 57 9.90 0.30 -10.09
CA ALA A 57 9.12 0.60 -11.30
C ALA A 57 8.07 -0.49 -11.63
N ASP A 58 8.32 -1.73 -11.20
CA ASP A 58 7.47 -2.90 -11.43
C ASP A 58 6.32 -3.06 -10.42
N VAL A 59 6.10 -2.08 -9.52
CA VAL A 59 5.11 -2.17 -8.43
C VAL A 59 3.67 -2.44 -8.89
N PHE A 60 3.34 -2.20 -10.17
CA PHE A 60 2.00 -2.49 -10.73
C PHE A 60 2.04 -3.39 -11.97
N GLU A 61 3.14 -4.12 -12.18
CA GLU A 61 3.28 -5.01 -13.35
C GLU A 61 2.59 -6.37 -13.16
N VAL A 62 2.16 -6.71 -11.94
CA VAL A 62 1.46 -7.97 -11.65
C VAL A 62 -0.04 -7.73 -11.57
N GLU A 63 -0.81 -8.59 -12.23
CA GLU A 63 -2.27 -8.62 -12.16
C GLU A 63 -2.72 -9.95 -11.55
N ALA A 64 -3.63 -9.88 -10.58
CA ALA A 64 -4.29 -11.03 -9.97
C ALA A 64 -5.81 -10.80 -10.02
N ASP A 65 -6.53 -11.69 -10.71
CA ASP A 65 -7.98 -11.60 -10.88
C ASP A 65 -8.48 -10.22 -11.36
N GLY A 66 -7.77 -9.60 -12.31
CA GLY A 66 -8.13 -8.28 -12.85
C GLY A 66 -7.61 -7.09 -12.03
N LEU A 67 -6.99 -7.33 -10.87
CA LEU A 67 -6.47 -6.30 -9.98
C LEU A 67 -4.96 -6.17 -10.11
N ARG A 68 -4.48 -4.95 -10.34
CA ARG A 68 -3.05 -4.65 -10.28
C ARG A 68 -2.58 -4.71 -8.83
N VAL A 69 -1.62 -5.58 -8.56
CA VAL A 69 -1.05 -5.83 -7.23
C VAL A 69 0.46 -5.63 -7.25
N ALA A 70 1.03 -5.37 -6.07
CA ALA A 70 2.47 -5.28 -5.91
C ALA A 70 3.17 -6.59 -6.32
N SER A 71 4.26 -6.47 -7.08
CA SER A 71 5.11 -7.62 -7.38
C SER A 71 5.69 -8.21 -6.09
N ALA A 72 5.99 -9.52 -6.09
CA ALA A 72 6.63 -10.16 -4.94
C ALA A 72 7.98 -9.46 -4.59
N THR A 73 8.69 -8.98 -5.61
CA THR A 73 9.91 -8.19 -5.46
C THR A 73 9.64 -6.88 -4.72
N ALA A 74 8.62 -6.12 -5.11
CA ALA A 74 8.24 -4.88 -4.43
C ALA A 74 7.87 -5.11 -2.95
N VAL A 75 7.08 -6.16 -2.67
CA VAL A 75 6.70 -6.51 -1.30
C VAL A 75 7.92 -6.91 -0.46
N ASN A 76 8.83 -7.70 -1.03
CA ASN A 76 10.04 -8.12 -0.33
C ASN A 76 10.99 -6.94 -0.08
N GLY A 77 11.14 -6.03 -1.05
CA GLY A 77 11.92 -4.80 -0.90
C GLY A 77 11.37 -3.90 0.21
N TYR A 78 10.06 -3.70 0.26
CA TYR A 78 9.39 -2.97 1.35
C TYR A 78 9.67 -3.61 2.71
N ARG A 79 9.53 -4.94 2.83
CA ARG A 79 9.80 -5.66 4.08
C ARG A 79 11.25 -5.55 4.53
N ALA A 80 12.20 -5.62 3.60
CA ALA A 80 13.62 -5.47 3.89
C ALA A 80 13.98 -4.04 4.35
N GLY A 81 13.30 -3.02 3.81
CA GLY A 81 13.48 -1.62 4.19
C GLY A 81 12.65 -1.16 5.40
N TRP A 82 11.89 -2.06 6.02
CA TRP A 82 10.91 -1.70 7.06
C TRP A 82 11.56 -1.07 8.29
N ASP A 83 12.70 -1.60 8.76
CA ASP A 83 13.39 -1.07 9.94
C ASP A 83 13.89 0.36 9.73
N GLU A 84 14.40 0.67 8.54
CA GLU A 84 14.83 2.03 8.18
C GLU A 84 13.64 2.98 8.11
N LEU A 85 12.53 2.53 7.52
CA LEU A 85 11.30 3.31 7.46
C LEU A 85 10.75 3.58 8.86
N GLN A 86 10.69 2.57 9.73
CA GLN A 86 10.28 2.72 11.13
C GLN A 86 11.16 3.72 11.88
N ALA A 87 12.48 3.69 11.66
CA ALA A 87 13.39 4.63 12.30
C ALA A 87 13.11 6.09 11.89
N LYS A 88 12.65 6.33 10.64
CA LYS A 88 12.22 7.67 10.18
C LYS A 88 10.90 8.08 10.85
N LEU A 89 9.94 7.16 10.94
CA LEU A 89 8.63 7.40 11.56
C LEU A 89 8.71 7.74 13.05
N GLN A 90 9.72 7.26 13.78
CA GLN A 90 9.91 7.58 15.20
C GLN A 90 10.56 8.94 15.44
N ARG A 91 11.05 9.62 14.40
CA ARG A 91 11.78 10.90 14.49
C ARG A 91 10.94 12.12 14.09
N GLY A 92 9.78 11.92 13.47
CA GLY A 92 8.83 12.97 13.07
C GLY A 92 7.70 13.11 14.08
#